data_AF-A0A949GAK9-F1
#
_entry.id   AF-A0A949GAK9-F1
#
_cell.length_a   1.000
_cell.length_b   1.000
_cell.length_c   1.000
_cell.angle_alpha   90.00
_cell.angle_beta   90.00
_cell.angle_gamma   90.00
#
_symmetry.space_group_name_H-M   'P 1'
#
loop_
_entity.id
_entity.type
_entity.pdbx_description
1 polymer ?
#
loop_
_entity_poly.entity_id
_entity_poly.type
_entity_poly.pdbx_seq_one_letter_code
_entity_poly.pdbx_strand_id
1 'polypeptide(L)'
;MHRLRKYLIPILAIALMAVFPLHSAHAASVAASVAGALFDVTIGTVLHMVSYVLYLVLTIASFALTLSAALLNASIWLTTNLQIFINNTPAIYQVWQVLRDLAGLVFIFLLLYAAIKTVLNMQDAKYGELLKNIIVVGILINFSFFITTVLIDASNIVSLQLYNAIAPQTNVSSCNAGLNNTYFTCVLSSLTGGSHGGLATVIVSSLDVQKWWSTDSPFKSLTSPSSSDLSINVRMMLVNSGALAVTVLAAVSFLGAAAAAIWRIAVLIILLAFSPLWIVGYALPQIKE
;
A
#
# COMPACT_ATOMS: atom_id res chain seq x y z
N MET A 1 -96.58 -26.08 -12.43
CA MET A 1 -95.46 -25.25 -11.92
C MET A 1 -94.83 -25.72 -10.59
N HIS A 2 -95.31 -26.81 -9.95
CA HIS A 2 -94.81 -27.24 -8.63
C HIS A 2 -93.54 -28.12 -8.64
N ARG A 3 -93.16 -28.71 -9.79
CA ARG A 3 -92.01 -29.63 -9.89
C ARG A 3 -90.67 -28.95 -10.25
N LEU A 4 -90.68 -27.78 -10.89
CA LEU A 4 -89.46 -27.04 -11.24
C LEU A 4 -88.83 -26.31 -10.04
N ARG A 5 -89.64 -25.83 -9.09
CA ARG A 5 -89.19 -25.13 -7.87
C ARG A 5 -88.37 -26.02 -6.92
N LYS A 6 -88.53 -27.35 -6.99
CA LYS A 6 -87.85 -28.32 -6.10
C LYS A 6 -86.36 -28.52 -6.43
N TYR A 7 -85.96 -28.23 -7.67
CA TYR A 7 -84.56 -28.34 -8.13
C TYR A 7 -83.85 -26.99 -8.26
N LEU A 8 -84.61 -25.89 -8.35
CA LEU A 8 -84.06 -24.54 -8.53
C LEU A 8 -83.35 -24.00 -7.28
N ILE A 9 -83.87 -24.30 -6.08
CA ILE A 9 -83.29 -23.89 -4.80
C ILE A 9 -81.92 -24.56 -4.52
N PRO A 10 -81.74 -25.89 -4.67
CA PRO A 10 -80.43 -26.51 -4.46
C PRO A 10 -79.41 -26.09 -5.52
N ILE A 11 -79.82 -25.87 -6.78
CA ILE A 11 -78.92 -25.39 -7.84
C ILE A 11 -78.44 -23.97 -7.53
N LEU A 12 -79.33 -23.08 -7.06
CA LEU A 12 -78.95 -21.72 -6.68
C LEU A 12 -78.05 -21.71 -5.43
N ALA A 13 -78.29 -22.60 -4.47
CA ALA A 13 -77.45 -22.73 -3.27
C ALA A 13 -76.05 -23.28 -3.59
N ILE A 14 -75.94 -24.24 -4.53
CA ILE A 14 -74.65 -24.76 -5.01
C ILE A 14 -73.91 -23.69 -5.82
N ALA A 15 -74.61 -22.93 -6.67
CA ALA A 15 -74.01 -21.80 -7.38
C ALA A 15 -73.52 -20.72 -6.42
N LEU A 16 -74.29 -20.40 -5.37
CA LEU A 16 -73.87 -19.44 -4.33
C LEU A 16 -72.65 -19.98 -3.55
N MET A 17 -72.68 -21.24 -3.10
CA MET A 17 -71.56 -21.89 -2.40
C MET A 17 -70.32 -22.08 -3.27
N ALA A 18 -70.43 -22.12 -4.59
CA ALA A 18 -69.28 -22.15 -5.49
C ALA A 18 -68.70 -20.73 -5.71
N VAL A 19 -69.55 -19.70 -5.78
CA VAL A 19 -69.15 -18.31 -6.04
C VAL A 19 -68.51 -17.65 -4.82
N PHE A 20 -68.95 -17.95 -3.59
CA PHE A 20 -68.38 -17.39 -2.36
C PHE A 20 -66.89 -17.74 -2.12
N PRO A 21 -66.44 -19.01 -2.16
CA PRO A 21 -65.03 -19.37 -1.97
C PRO A 21 -64.14 -18.94 -3.15
N LEU A 22 -64.67 -18.83 -4.38
CA LEU A 22 -63.91 -18.32 -5.52
C LEU A 22 -63.54 -16.84 -5.39
N HIS A 23 -64.42 -16.01 -4.81
CA HIS A 23 -64.13 -14.59 -4.55
C HIS A 23 -63.12 -14.39 -3.43
N SER A 24 -63.20 -15.19 -2.35
CA SER A 24 -62.22 -15.16 -1.26
C SER A 24 -60.83 -15.60 -1.73
N ALA A 25 -60.76 -16.60 -2.63
CA ALA A 25 -59.51 -17.06 -3.22
C ALA A 25 -58.87 -16.03 -4.17
N HIS A 26 -59.67 -15.35 -5.01
CA HIS A 26 -59.17 -14.28 -5.88
C HIS A 26 -58.77 -13.02 -5.11
N ALA A 27 -59.52 -12.63 -4.07
CA ALA A 27 -59.14 -11.53 -3.21
C ALA A 27 -57.84 -11.83 -2.43
N ALA A 28 -57.65 -13.08 -1.98
CA ALA A 28 -56.43 -13.53 -1.33
C ALA A 28 -55.22 -13.58 -2.30
N SER A 29 -55.40 -14.03 -3.55
CA SER A 29 -54.33 -14.04 -4.54
C SER A 29 -53.92 -12.64 -4.99
N VAL A 30 -54.88 -11.71 -5.09
CA VAL A 30 -54.62 -10.30 -5.39
C VAL A 30 -53.97 -9.60 -4.19
N ALA A 31 -54.40 -9.89 -2.95
CA ALA A 31 -53.74 -9.36 -1.76
C ALA A 31 -52.31 -9.90 -1.61
N ALA A 32 -52.06 -11.17 -1.94
CA ALA A 32 -50.73 -11.77 -1.93
C ALA A 32 -49.82 -11.18 -3.04
N SER A 33 -50.36 -10.92 -4.24
CA SER A 33 -49.57 -10.28 -5.31
C SER A 33 -49.25 -8.82 -5.02
N VAL A 34 -50.19 -8.08 -4.42
CA VAL A 34 -49.97 -6.70 -3.97
C VAL A 34 -49.00 -6.66 -2.79
N ALA A 35 -49.13 -7.56 -1.80
CA ALA A 35 -48.18 -7.67 -0.69
C ALA A 35 -46.77 -8.04 -1.18
N GLY A 36 -46.66 -8.94 -2.16
CA GLY A 36 -45.40 -9.28 -2.83
C GLY A 36 -44.79 -8.08 -3.57
N ALA A 37 -45.59 -7.32 -4.32
CA ALA A 37 -45.14 -6.11 -5.00
C ALA A 37 -44.69 -5.00 -4.03
N LEU A 38 -45.39 -4.81 -2.91
CA LEU A 38 -45.00 -3.86 -1.86
C LEU A 38 -43.72 -4.30 -1.13
N PHE A 39 -43.55 -5.60 -0.89
CA PHE A 39 -42.33 -6.16 -0.29
C PHE A 39 -41.12 -6.01 -1.22
N ASP A 40 -41.31 -6.22 -2.53
CA ASP A 40 -40.25 -6.06 -3.53
C ASP A 40 -39.83 -4.59 -3.72
N VAL A 41 -40.80 -3.66 -3.74
CA VAL A 41 -40.53 -2.22 -3.78
C VAL A 41 -39.83 -1.72 -2.51
N THR A 42 -40.21 -2.21 -1.33
CA THR A 42 -39.57 -1.81 -0.06
C THR A 42 -38.14 -2.34 0.06
N ILE A 43 -37.87 -3.58 -0.38
CA ILE A 43 -36.50 -4.11 -0.42
C ILE A 43 -35.65 -3.42 -1.50
N GLY A 44 -36.21 -3.19 -2.69
CA GLY A 44 -35.51 -2.53 -3.79
C GLY A 44 -35.06 -1.10 -3.43
N THR A 45 -35.90 -0.35 -2.71
CA THR A 45 -35.53 1.02 -2.25
C THR A 45 -34.46 0.99 -1.16
N VAL A 46 -34.53 0.08 -0.19
CA VAL A 46 -33.49 -0.10 0.84
C VAL A 46 -32.15 -0.49 0.21
N LEU A 47 -32.14 -1.42 -0.74
CA LEU A 47 -30.92 -1.85 -1.42
C LEU A 47 -30.26 -0.74 -2.27
N HIS A 48 -31.06 0.13 -2.89
CA HIS A 48 -30.52 1.32 -3.58
C HIS A 48 -29.82 2.28 -2.59
N MET A 49 -30.43 2.52 -1.42
CA MET A 49 -29.82 3.37 -0.38
C MET A 49 -28.51 2.77 0.14
N VAL A 50 -28.48 1.46 0.38
CA VAL A 50 -27.25 0.74 0.78
C VAL A 50 -26.18 0.83 -0.31
N SER A 51 -26.55 0.68 -1.59
CA SER A 51 -25.62 0.77 -2.72
C SER A 51 -25.02 2.16 -2.86
N TYR A 52 -25.80 3.22 -2.63
CA TYR A 52 -25.31 4.60 -2.63
C TYR A 52 -24.32 4.86 -1.49
N VAL A 53 -24.61 4.35 -0.29
CA VAL A 53 -23.67 4.42 0.85
C VAL A 53 -22.36 3.68 0.54
N LEU A 54 -22.43 2.48 -0.05
CA LEU A 54 -21.25 1.73 -0.47
C LEU A 54 -20.43 2.47 -1.52
N TYR A 55 -21.07 3.15 -2.47
CA TYR A 55 -20.38 3.97 -3.46
C TYR A 55 -19.64 5.16 -2.82
N LEU A 56 -20.27 5.82 -1.84
CA LEU A 56 -19.63 6.90 -1.08
C LEU A 56 -18.39 6.37 -0.34
N VAL A 57 -18.49 5.22 0.32
CA VAL A 57 -17.35 4.58 1.01
C VAL A 57 -16.26 4.18 0.01
N LEU A 58 -16.62 3.65 -1.16
CA LEU A 58 -15.68 3.30 -2.21
C LEU A 58 -14.93 4.52 -2.76
N THR A 59 -15.61 5.68 -2.85
CA THR A 59 -14.98 6.94 -3.26
C THR A 59 -13.91 7.39 -2.27
N ILE A 60 -14.21 7.28 -0.97
CA ILE A 60 -13.24 7.57 0.11
C ILE A 60 -12.07 6.56 0.06
N ALA A 61 -12.36 5.28 -0.10
CA ALA A 61 -11.33 4.24 -0.22
C ALA A 61 -10.44 4.44 -1.45
N SER A 62 -11.01 4.88 -2.58
CA SER A 62 -10.27 5.20 -3.80
C SER A 62 -9.34 6.40 -3.60
N PHE A 63 -9.79 7.42 -2.87
CA PHE A 63 -8.92 8.54 -2.48
C PHE A 63 -7.76 8.07 -1.59
N ALA A 64 -8.03 7.20 -0.60
CA ALA A 64 -7.00 6.63 0.26
C ALA A 64 -5.99 5.76 -0.53
N LEU A 65 -6.44 5.02 -1.55
CA LEU A 65 -5.59 4.26 -2.45
C LEU A 65 -4.68 5.19 -3.26
N THR A 66 -5.22 6.26 -3.85
CA THR A 66 -4.43 7.25 -4.60
C THR A 66 -3.38 7.92 -3.71
N LEU A 67 -3.74 8.27 -2.48
CA LEU A 67 -2.81 8.83 -1.51
C LEU A 67 -1.68 7.83 -1.17
N SER A 68 -2.04 6.57 -0.92
CA SER A 68 -1.07 5.52 -0.59
C SER A 68 -0.15 5.22 -1.77
N ALA A 69 -0.68 5.22 -3.00
CA ALA A 69 0.10 5.07 -4.23
C ALA A 69 1.09 6.23 -4.44
N ALA A 70 0.66 7.46 -4.19
CA ALA A 70 1.52 8.64 -4.26
C ALA A 70 2.66 8.57 -3.22
N LEU A 71 2.35 8.16 -1.98
CA LEU A 71 3.37 7.96 -0.93
C LEU A 71 4.36 6.85 -1.30
N LEU A 72 3.90 5.73 -1.85
CA LEU A 72 4.77 4.64 -2.30
C LEU A 72 5.72 5.13 -3.40
N ASN A 73 5.20 5.79 -4.44
CA ASN A 73 6.02 6.33 -5.51
C ASN A 73 7.06 7.35 -4.99
N ALA A 74 6.66 8.25 -4.08
CA ALA A 74 7.57 9.22 -3.46
C ALA A 74 8.67 8.55 -2.64
N SER A 75 8.32 7.54 -1.84
CA SER A 75 9.28 6.81 -1.01
C SER A 75 10.31 6.03 -1.82
N ILE A 76 9.88 5.39 -2.92
CA ILE A 76 10.77 4.67 -3.83
C ILE A 76 11.72 5.65 -4.50
N TRP A 77 11.22 6.79 -4.97
CA TRP A 77 12.06 7.79 -5.60
C TRP A 77 13.17 8.30 -4.66
N LEU A 78 12.80 8.61 -3.41
CA LEU A 78 13.76 9.08 -2.41
C LEU A 78 14.79 8.00 -2.08
N THR A 79 14.37 6.73 -2.03
CA THR A 79 15.26 5.62 -1.68
C THR A 79 16.28 5.32 -2.79
N THR A 80 15.90 5.48 -4.07
CA THR A 80 16.81 5.29 -5.21
C THR A 80 17.74 6.48 -5.43
N ASN A 81 17.38 7.68 -4.97
CA ASN A 81 18.17 8.91 -5.11
C ASN A 81 18.75 9.40 -3.78
N LEU A 82 19.01 8.47 -2.86
CA LEU A 82 19.48 8.78 -1.51
C LEU A 82 20.77 9.63 -1.50
N GLN A 83 21.63 9.44 -2.49
CA GLN A 83 22.89 10.18 -2.60
C GLN A 83 22.70 11.69 -2.74
N ILE A 84 21.69 12.09 -3.49
CA ILE A 84 21.32 13.50 -3.64
C ILE A 84 20.84 14.04 -2.29
N PHE A 85 20.04 13.28 -1.55
CA PHE A 85 19.57 13.67 -0.23
C PHE A 85 20.73 13.83 0.78
N ILE A 86 21.71 12.91 0.76
CA ILE A 86 22.89 12.98 1.61
C ILE A 86 23.70 14.25 1.32
N ASN A 87 23.97 14.54 0.04
CA ASN A 87 24.76 15.71 -0.36
C ASN A 87 24.09 17.05 -0.04
N ASN A 88 22.76 17.10 -0.03
CA ASN A 88 22.00 18.31 0.32
C ASN A 88 21.75 18.47 1.82
N THR A 89 22.20 17.52 2.65
CA THR A 89 21.98 17.55 4.11
C THR A 89 23.32 17.59 4.85
N PRO A 90 23.92 18.79 5.05
CA PRO A 90 25.23 18.93 5.70
C PRO A 90 25.31 18.31 7.09
N ALA A 91 24.18 18.24 7.80
CA ALA A 91 24.08 17.63 9.12
C ALA A 91 24.54 16.16 9.14
N ILE A 92 24.31 15.39 8.06
CA ILE A 92 24.72 13.97 8.00
C ILE A 92 26.25 13.86 8.05
N TYR A 93 26.94 14.71 7.27
CA TYR A 93 28.41 14.74 7.27
C TYR A 93 28.96 15.24 8.61
N GLN A 94 28.33 16.25 9.23
CA GLN A 94 28.74 16.75 10.55
C GLN A 94 28.62 15.67 11.64
N VAL A 95 27.53 14.92 11.66
CA VAL A 95 27.35 13.81 12.62
C VAL A 95 28.41 12.74 12.38
N TRP A 96 28.69 12.38 11.13
CA TRP A 96 29.79 11.47 10.79
C TRP A 96 31.15 11.98 11.29
N GLN A 97 31.46 13.27 11.14
CA GLN A 97 32.70 13.86 11.64
C GLN A 97 32.84 13.70 13.15
N VAL A 98 31.78 13.99 13.91
CA VAL A 98 31.78 13.81 15.38
C VAL A 98 32.03 12.35 15.75
N LEU A 99 31.36 11.41 15.07
CA LEU A 99 31.52 9.98 15.33
C LEU A 99 32.90 9.45 14.92
N ARG A 100 33.49 9.99 13.85
CA ARG A 100 34.88 9.72 13.44
C ARG A 100 35.87 10.26 14.46
N ASP A 101 35.65 11.45 14.99
CA ASP A 101 36.53 12.05 15.99
C ASP A 101 36.49 11.23 17.29
N LEU A 102 35.31 10.76 17.70
CA LEU A 102 35.15 9.81 18.80
C LEU A 102 35.87 8.47 18.53
N ALA A 103 35.72 7.92 17.33
CA ALA A 103 36.44 6.73 16.88
C ALA A 103 37.97 6.95 16.93
N GLY A 104 38.44 8.13 16.55
CA GLY A 104 39.85 8.53 16.62
C GLY A 104 40.39 8.56 18.06
N LEU A 105 39.58 8.98 19.03
CA LEU A 105 39.96 8.92 20.45
C LEU A 105 40.18 7.46 20.90
N VAL A 106 39.27 6.55 20.54
CA VAL A 106 39.43 5.11 20.85
C VAL A 106 40.65 4.51 20.15
N PHE A 107 40.91 4.93 18.91
CA PHE A 107 42.09 4.51 18.16
C PHE A 107 43.41 4.86 18.87
N ILE A 108 43.51 6.04 19.50
CA ILE A 108 44.68 6.43 20.29
C ILE A 108 44.88 5.47 21.48
N PHE A 109 43.80 5.09 22.18
CA PHE A 109 43.90 4.12 23.27
C PHE A 109 44.35 2.72 22.80
N LEU A 110 43.94 2.29 21.60
CA LEU A 110 44.40 1.04 21.01
C LEU A 110 45.91 1.07 20.69
N LEU A 111 46.41 2.18 20.15
CA LEU A 111 47.85 2.37 19.94
C LEU A 111 48.62 2.38 21.26
N LEU A 112 48.10 3.05 22.28
CA LEU A 112 48.70 3.05 23.61
C LEU A 112 48.76 1.64 24.21
N TYR A 113 47.68 0.86 24.07
CA TYR A 113 47.65 -0.54 24.51
C TYR A 113 48.71 -1.39 23.80
N ALA A 114 48.84 -1.26 22.48
CA ALA A 114 49.88 -1.95 21.71
C ALA A 114 51.31 -1.53 22.12
N ALA A 115 51.52 -0.24 22.38
CA ALA A 115 52.79 0.29 22.85
C ALA A 115 53.18 -0.27 24.23
N ILE A 116 52.23 -0.34 25.18
CA ILE A 116 52.46 -0.93 26.51
C ILE A 116 52.85 -2.40 26.38
N LYS A 117 52.13 -3.19 25.56
CA LYS A 117 52.50 -4.59 25.29
C LYS A 117 53.90 -4.73 24.71
N THR A 118 54.33 -3.78 23.88
CA THR A 118 55.69 -3.78 23.32
C THR A 118 56.75 -3.50 24.38
N VAL A 119 56.54 -2.49 25.22
CA VAL A 119 57.50 -2.11 26.28
C VAL A 119 57.65 -3.19 27.34
N LEU A 120 56.54 -3.85 27.71
CA LEU A 120 56.55 -4.94 28.68
C LEU A 120 57.00 -6.29 28.09
N ASN A 121 57.32 -6.33 26.79
CA ASN A 121 57.69 -7.56 26.07
C ASN A 121 56.62 -8.67 26.22
N MET A 122 55.35 -8.25 26.26
CA MET A 122 54.17 -9.11 26.39
C MET A 122 53.51 -9.34 25.01
N GLN A 123 54.31 -9.57 23.97
CA GLN A 123 53.77 -9.87 22.65
C GLN A 123 53.37 -11.35 22.55
N ASP A 124 52.06 -11.61 22.57
CA ASP A 124 51.52 -12.93 22.29
C ASP A 124 51.63 -13.28 20.80
N ALA A 125 51.39 -14.54 20.43
CA ALA A 125 51.40 -14.99 19.03
C ALA A 125 50.45 -14.17 18.10
N LYS A 126 49.45 -13.50 18.66
CA LYS A 126 48.48 -12.64 17.95
C LYS A 126 48.87 -11.16 17.88
N TYR A 127 50.00 -10.76 18.44
CA TYR A 127 50.40 -9.35 18.52
C TYR A 127 50.55 -8.70 17.13
N GLY A 128 51.13 -9.42 16.17
CA GLY A 128 51.26 -8.94 14.79
C GLY A 128 49.91 -8.71 14.11
N GLU A 129 48.90 -9.53 14.42
CA GLU A 129 47.54 -9.36 13.93
C GLU A 129 46.86 -8.13 14.55
N LEU A 130 47.04 -7.92 15.85
CA LEU A 130 46.54 -6.72 16.55
C LEU A 130 47.12 -5.44 15.94
N LEU A 131 48.44 -5.39 15.73
CA LEU A 131 49.09 -4.22 15.13
C LEU A 131 48.61 -3.97 13.69
N LYS A 132 48.49 -5.03 12.89
CA LYS A 132 47.94 -4.96 11.53
C LYS A 132 46.50 -4.41 11.55
N ASN A 133 45.65 -4.92 12.44
CA ASN A 133 44.25 -4.49 12.55
C ASN A 133 44.14 -3.02 12.95
N ILE A 134 44.96 -2.56 13.90
CA ILE A 134 45.01 -1.15 14.29
C ILE A 134 45.36 -0.28 13.07
N ILE A 135 46.44 -0.60 12.34
CA ILE A 135 46.85 0.20 11.17
C ILE A 135 45.74 0.25 10.11
N VAL A 136 45.14 -0.89 9.78
CA VAL A 136 44.05 -0.97 8.79
C VAL A 136 42.83 -0.16 9.26
N VAL A 137 42.45 -0.28 10.52
CA VAL A 137 41.32 0.45 11.10
C VAL A 137 41.56 1.96 11.12
N GLY A 138 42.78 2.41 11.43
CA GLY A 138 43.13 3.84 11.38
C GLY A 138 42.94 4.46 9.98
N ILE A 139 43.23 3.70 8.92
CA ILE A 139 42.97 4.12 7.54
C ILE A 139 41.46 4.10 7.28
N LEU A 140 40.79 3.00 7.60
CA LEU A 140 39.37 2.80 7.30
C LEU A 140 38.43 3.78 8.03
N ILE A 141 38.75 4.22 9.25
CA ILE A 141 37.96 5.22 9.99
C ILE A 141 37.85 6.52 9.19
N ASN A 142 38.95 6.97 8.58
CA ASN A 142 38.99 8.20 7.80
C ASN A 142 38.23 8.10 6.47
N PHE A 143 38.24 6.92 5.85
CA PHE A 143 37.54 6.66 4.58
C PHE A 143 36.14 6.04 4.75
N SER A 144 35.67 5.89 5.98
CA SER A 144 34.41 5.22 6.32
C SER A 144 33.20 5.80 5.58
N PHE A 145 33.07 7.14 5.56
CA PHE A 145 32.01 7.83 4.83
C PHE A 145 32.02 7.50 3.34
N PHE A 146 33.20 7.56 2.72
CA PHE A 146 33.36 7.28 1.30
C PHE A 146 32.94 5.85 0.98
N ILE A 147 33.44 4.87 1.74
CA ILE A 147 33.11 3.45 1.54
C ILE A 147 31.61 3.21 1.68
N THR A 148 30.97 3.73 2.74
CA THR A 148 29.51 3.55 2.92
C THR A 148 28.70 4.21 1.83
N THR A 149 29.14 5.39 1.36
CA THR A 149 28.47 6.13 0.28
C THR A 149 28.53 5.33 -1.04
N VAL A 150 29.70 4.79 -1.38
CA VAL A 150 29.87 3.95 -2.58
C VAL A 150 29.00 2.68 -2.51
N LEU A 151 28.91 2.04 -1.34
CA LEU A 151 28.05 0.87 -1.14
C LEU A 151 26.56 1.21 -1.29
N ILE A 152 26.14 2.38 -0.79
CA ILE A 152 24.77 2.89 -0.97
C ILE A 152 24.48 3.14 -2.44
N ASP A 153 25.41 3.76 -3.17
CA ASP A 153 25.26 4.01 -4.61
C ASP A 153 25.11 2.70 -5.40
N ALA A 154 25.94 1.69 -5.09
CA ALA A 154 25.82 0.37 -5.70
C ALA A 154 24.44 -0.28 -5.42
N SER A 155 23.94 -0.17 -4.17
CA SER A 155 22.61 -0.67 -3.80
C SER A 155 21.49 0.06 -4.56
N ASN A 156 21.63 1.37 -4.75
CA ASN A 156 20.64 2.18 -5.46
C ASN A 156 20.61 1.84 -6.95
N ILE A 157 21.76 1.57 -7.58
CA ILE A 157 21.83 1.12 -8.98
C ILE A 157 21.07 -0.20 -9.17
N VAL A 158 21.30 -1.19 -8.30
CA VAL A 158 20.58 -2.48 -8.34
C VAL A 158 19.08 -2.26 -8.12
N SER A 159 18.71 -1.40 -7.17
CA SER A 159 17.31 -1.07 -6.89
C SER A 159 16.62 -0.42 -8.09
N LEU A 160 17.33 0.46 -8.80
CA LEU A 160 16.83 1.13 -10.00
C LEU A 160 16.65 0.15 -11.17
N GLN A 161 17.56 -0.80 -11.33
CA GLN A 161 17.41 -1.86 -12.35
C GLN A 161 16.19 -2.74 -12.07
N LEU A 162 15.98 -3.13 -10.81
CA LEU A 162 14.78 -3.88 -10.41
C LEU A 162 13.51 -3.06 -10.61
N TYR A 163 13.53 -1.78 -10.25
CA TYR A 163 12.41 -0.86 -10.47
C TYR A 163 12.05 -0.77 -11.96
N ASN A 164 13.05 -0.56 -12.83
CA ASN A 164 12.85 -0.47 -14.28
C ASN A 164 12.36 -1.79 -14.90
N ALA A 165 12.70 -2.94 -14.30
CA ALA A 165 12.20 -4.24 -14.74
C ALA A 165 10.72 -4.46 -14.37
N ILE A 166 10.26 -3.92 -13.23
CA ILE A 166 8.86 -4.05 -12.76
C ILE A 166 7.96 -3.00 -13.42
N ALA A 167 8.45 -1.78 -13.58
CA ALA A 167 7.71 -0.66 -14.17
C ALA A 167 8.40 -0.15 -15.44
N PRO A 168 8.49 -0.96 -16.53
CA PRO A 168 9.15 -0.56 -17.76
C PRO A 168 8.37 0.60 -18.43
N GLN A 169 9.00 1.78 -18.44
CA GLN A 169 8.64 2.94 -19.27
C GLN A 169 7.16 3.39 -19.21
N THR A 170 6.65 3.71 -18.01
CA THR A 170 5.58 4.72 -17.92
C THR A 170 6.25 6.09 -17.96
N ASN A 171 6.50 6.66 -19.14
CA ASN A 171 6.94 8.06 -19.38
C ASN A 171 7.38 8.83 -18.13
N VAL A 172 8.47 8.40 -17.48
CA VAL A 172 9.01 9.04 -16.28
C VAL A 172 9.78 10.31 -16.65
N SER A 173 9.79 10.67 -17.94
CA SER A 173 10.33 11.89 -18.51
C SER A 173 9.81 13.16 -17.82
N SER A 174 8.66 13.11 -17.13
CA SER A 174 8.13 14.26 -16.40
C SER A 174 8.51 14.33 -14.92
N CYS A 175 8.99 13.23 -14.32
CA CYS A 175 9.43 13.25 -12.92
C CYS A 175 10.95 13.17 -12.82
N ASN A 176 11.70 12.77 -13.85
CA ASN A 176 13.15 12.60 -13.80
C ASN A 176 13.99 13.89 -13.99
N ALA A 177 13.40 15.09 -13.84
CA ALA A 177 14.16 16.34 -13.80
C ALA A 177 14.54 16.66 -12.35
N GLY A 178 15.76 17.16 -12.13
CA GLY A 178 16.38 17.36 -10.80
C GLY A 178 15.54 18.11 -9.76
N LEU A 179 16.08 18.17 -8.54
CA LEU A 179 15.47 18.63 -7.27
C LEU A 179 14.67 19.95 -7.23
N ASN A 180 14.51 20.67 -8.35
CA ASN A 180 13.76 21.91 -8.41
C ASN A 180 12.27 21.62 -8.71
N ASN A 181 11.48 21.40 -7.66
CA ASN A 181 10.01 21.55 -7.63
C ASN A 181 9.17 20.57 -8.51
N THR A 182 9.79 19.69 -9.29
CA THR A 182 9.07 18.77 -10.21
C THR A 182 8.52 17.52 -9.51
N TYR A 183 9.16 16.99 -8.46
CA TYR A 183 8.66 15.83 -7.72
C TYR A 183 7.45 16.13 -6.85
N PHE A 184 7.44 17.27 -6.16
CA PHE A 184 6.24 17.74 -5.48
C PHE A 184 5.10 17.92 -6.47
N THR A 185 5.39 18.44 -7.67
CA THR A 185 4.41 18.53 -8.77
C THR A 185 3.95 17.15 -9.26
N CYS A 186 4.83 16.14 -9.32
CA CYS A 186 4.51 14.76 -9.72
C CYS A 186 3.64 14.04 -8.66
N VAL A 187 3.98 14.17 -7.37
CA VAL A 187 3.17 13.67 -6.25
C VAL A 187 1.83 14.39 -6.18
N LEU A 188 1.82 15.72 -6.25
CA LEU A 188 0.60 16.53 -6.30
C LEU A 188 -0.28 16.18 -7.50
N SER A 189 0.33 15.96 -8.67
CA SER A 189 -0.38 15.51 -9.88
C SER A 189 -0.95 14.11 -9.71
N SER A 190 -0.23 13.20 -9.04
CA SER A 190 -0.74 11.85 -8.72
C SER A 190 -1.95 11.93 -7.79
N LEU A 191 -1.97 12.89 -6.87
CA LEU A 191 -3.11 13.16 -5.98
C LEU A 191 -4.28 13.85 -6.70
N THR A 192 -4.03 14.63 -7.76
CA THR A 192 -5.06 15.31 -8.56
C THR A 192 -5.49 14.54 -9.83
N GLY A 193 -5.07 13.29 -9.99
CA GLY A 193 -5.50 12.41 -11.09
C GLY A 193 -4.66 12.51 -12.38
N GLY A 194 -3.55 13.23 -12.37
CA GLY A 194 -2.57 13.25 -13.45
C GLY A 194 -1.76 11.95 -13.48
N SER A 195 -1.97 11.12 -14.51
CA SER A 195 -1.23 9.87 -14.73
C SER A 195 0.25 10.15 -15.02
N HIS A 196 1.06 10.09 -13.98
CA HIS A 196 2.51 10.09 -14.09
C HIS A 196 3.02 8.74 -13.58
N GLY A 197 4.02 8.22 -14.29
CA GLY A 197 4.56 6.89 -14.09
C GLY A 197 4.99 6.60 -12.66
N GLY A 198 4.91 5.33 -12.28
CA GLY A 198 5.25 4.87 -10.93
C GLY A 198 4.88 3.41 -10.71
N LEU A 199 5.62 2.72 -9.84
CA LEU A 199 5.37 1.31 -9.51
C LEU A 199 3.95 1.12 -8.96
N ALA A 200 3.45 2.05 -8.13
CA ALA A 200 2.08 1.98 -7.63
C ALA A 200 1.04 2.09 -8.75
N THR A 201 1.29 2.94 -9.75
CA THR A 201 0.41 3.13 -10.90
C THR A 201 0.36 1.88 -11.77
N VAL A 202 1.51 1.24 -12.03
CA VAL A 202 1.59 -0.04 -12.77
C VAL A 202 0.84 -1.15 -12.04
N ILE A 203 0.99 -1.24 -10.72
CA ILE A 203 0.28 -2.25 -9.93
C ILE A 203 -1.24 -1.97 -9.93
N VAL A 204 -1.67 -0.73 -9.72
CA VAL A 204 -3.09 -0.36 -9.75
C VAL A 204 -3.71 -0.57 -11.13
N SER A 205 -3.00 -0.23 -12.20
CA SER A 205 -3.47 -0.48 -13.57
C SER A 205 -3.53 -1.98 -13.88
N SER A 206 -2.64 -2.79 -13.30
CA SER A 206 -2.67 -4.25 -13.47
C SER A 206 -3.80 -4.89 -12.68
N LEU A 207 -4.20 -4.30 -11.55
CA LEU A 207 -5.34 -4.76 -10.76
C LEU A 207 -6.69 -4.41 -11.42
N ASP A 208 -6.72 -3.44 -12.33
CA ASP A 208 -7.89 -3.04 -13.14
C ASP A 208 -9.18 -2.79 -12.32
N VAL A 209 -9.05 -2.48 -11.03
CA VAL A 209 -10.17 -2.38 -10.07
C VAL A 209 -11.16 -1.29 -10.48
N GLN A 210 -10.67 -0.24 -11.16
CA GLN A 210 -11.50 0.84 -11.69
C GLN A 210 -12.48 0.36 -12.78
N LYS A 211 -12.13 -0.68 -13.55
CA LYS A 211 -13.01 -1.23 -14.59
C LYS A 211 -14.19 -2.00 -14.01
N TRP A 212 -14.20 -2.32 -12.72
CA TRP A 212 -15.33 -3.01 -12.09
C TRP A 212 -16.51 -2.08 -11.81
N TRP A 213 -16.25 -0.76 -11.76
CA TRP A 213 -17.22 0.27 -11.36
C TRP A 213 -17.46 1.34 -12.46
N SER A 214 -16.62 1.42 -13.51
CA SER A 214 -16.83 2.38 -14.59
C SER A 214 -18.05 2.07 -15.47
N THR A 215 -18.57 3.07 -16.18
CA THR A 215 -19.72 2.96 -17.11
C THR A 215 -19.48 1.94 -18.24
N ASP A 216 -18.24 1.54 -18.49
CA ASP A 216 -17.84 0.51 -19.45
C ASP A 216 -17.35 -0.78 -18.78
N SER A 217 -17.76 -1.01 -17.54
CA SER A 217 -17.51 -2.26 -16.85
C SER A 217 -18.15 -3.45 -17.60
N PRO A 218 -17.56 -4.66 -17.55
CA PRO A 218 -18.23 -5.89 -18.00
C PRO A 218 -19.54 -6.16 -17.23
N PHE A 219 -19.79 -5.36 -16.19
CA PHE A 219 -20.95 -5.35 -15.32
C PHE A 219 -21.88 -4.16 -15.61
N LYS A 220 -21.80 -3.51 -16.79
CA LYS A 220 -22.66 -2.38 -17.21
C LYS A 220 -24.17 -2.70 -17.17
N SER A 221 -24.54 -3.96 -17.42
CA SER A 221 -25.92 -4.45 -17.25
C SER A 221 -26.34 -4.61 -15.78
N LEU A 222 -25.40 -4.48 -14.85
CA LEU A 222 -25.62 -4.52 -13.40
C LEU A 222 -25.68 -3.11 -12.82
N THR A 223 -25.01 -2.10 -13.38
CA THR A 223 -24.95 -0.72 -12.84
C THR A 223 -26.00 0.24 -13.39
N SER A 224 -26.88 -0.23 -14.28
CA SER A 224 -27.98 0.57 -14.84
C SER A 224 -29.20 0.52 -13.91
N PRO A 225 -29.70 1.65 -13.39
CA PRO A 225 -30.82 1.66 -12.45
C PRO A 225 -32.14 1.41 -13.21
N SER A 226 -32.59 0.15 -13.26
CA SER A 226 -33.99 -0.20 -13.54
C SER A 226 -34.66 -0.69 -12.26
N SER A 227 -35.66 0.07 -11.81
CA SER A 227 -36.06 0.25 -10.42
C SER A 227 -36.92 -0.87 -9.79
N SER A 228 -36.72 -2.15 -10.11
CA SER A 228 -37.45 -3.21 -9.38
C SER A 228 -36.78 -4.59 -9.34
N ASP A 229 -35.74 -4.86 -10.14
CA ASP A 229 -35.15 -6.20 -10.13
C ASP A 229 -34.21 -6.41 -8.93
N LEU A 230 -34.69 -7.15 -7.93
CA LEU A 230 -33.93 -7.58 -6.75
C LEU A 230 -32.58 -8.21 -7.13
N SER A 231 -32.53 -9.00 -8.21
CA SER A 231 -31.30 -9.65 -8.68
C SER A 231 -30.23 -8.68 -9.18
N ILE A 232 -30.62 -7.51 -9.71
CA ILE A 232 -29.66 -6.51 -10.21
C ILE A 232 -29.06 -5.74 -9.02
N ASN A 233 -29.90 -5.35 -8.06
CA ASN A 233 -29.47 -4.63 -6.84
C ASN A 233 -28.52 -5.47 -5.96
N VAL A 234 -28.82 -6.76 -5.76
CA VAL A 234 -27.94 -7.66 -4.99
C VAL A 234 -26.59 -7.85 -5.69
N ARG A 235 -26.57 -7.90 -7.02
CA ARG A 235 -25.33 -8.03 -7.81
C ARG A 235 -24.49 -6.75 -7.76
N MET A 236 -25.09 -5.56 -7.82
CA MET A 236 -24.38 -4.28 -7.60
C MET A 236 -23.71 -4.21 -6.22
N MET A 237 -24.44 -4.61 -5.18
CA MET A 237 -23.92 -4.62 -3.81
C MET A 237 -22.72 -5.57 -3.65
N LEU A 238 -22.75 -6.73 -4.32
CA LEU A 238 -21.66 -7.70 -4.30
C LEU A 238 -20.41 -7.20 -5.04
N VAL A 239 -20.58 -6.55 -6.20
CA VAL A 239 -19.45 -5.96 -6.95
C VAL A 239 -18.83 -4.79 -6.16
N ASN A 240 -19.64 -3.90 -5.59
CA ASN A 240 -19.15 -2.75 -4.82
C ASN A 240 -18.43 -3.17 -3.52
N SER A 241 -18.93 -4.20 -2.83
CA SER A 241 -18.25 -4.72 -1.62
C SER A 241 -16.94 -5.42 -1.95
N GLY A 242 -16.88 -6.18 -3.05
CA GLY A 242 -15.65 -6.79 -3.55
C GLY A 242 -14.61 -5.74 -3.96
N ALA A 243 -15.02 -4.73 -4.72
CA ALA A 243 -14.16 -3.61 -5.11
C ALA A 243 -13.65 -2.83 -3.89
N LEU A 244 -14.51 -2.58 -2.91
CA LEU A 244 -14.12 -1.92 -1.66
C LEU A 244 -13.05 -2.74 -0.92
N ALA A 245 -13.23 -4.06 -0.80
CA ALA A 245 -12.24 -4.91 -0.13
C ALA A 245 -10.88 -4.87 -0.84
N VAL A 246 -10.86 -4.99 -2.17
CA VAL A 246 -9.61 -4.97 -2.95
C VAL A 246 -8.93 -3.61 -2.88
N THR A 247 -9.67 -2.50 -3.03
CA THR A 247 -9.11 -1.15 -2.97
C THR A 247 -8.50 -0.83 -1.61
N VAL A 248 -9.17 -1.21 -0.51
CA VAL A 248 -8.67 -1.01 0.85
C VAL A 248 -7.42 -1.86 1.09
N LEU A 249 -7.42 -3.14 0.67
CA LEU A 249 -6.25 -4.01 0.81
C LEU A 249 -5.05 -3.49 0.02
N ALA A 250 -5.27 -3.01 -1.21
CA ALA A 250 -4.23 -2.40 -2.03
C ALA A 250 -3.67 -1.12 -1.38
N ALA A 251 -4.55 -0.26 -0.83
CA ALA A 251 -4.14 0.96 -0.15
C ALA A 251 -3.25 0.66 1.08
N VAL A 252 -3.68 -0.27 1.93
CA VAL A 252 -2.90 -0.68 3.12
C VAL A 252 -1.57 -1.32 2.71
N SER A 253 -1.57 -2.18 1.68
CA SER A 253 -0.34 -2.79 1.16
C SER A 253 0.67 -1.75 0.67
N PHE A 254 0.19 -0.73 -0.06
CA PHE A 254 1.05 0.35 -0.56
C PHE A 254 1.60 1.22 0.55
N LEU A 255 0.80 1.52 1.58
CA LEU A 255 1.27 2.26 2.75
C LEU A 255 2.36 1.47 3.49
N GLY A 256 2.16 0.17 3.69
CA GLY A 256 3.17 -0.71 4.28
C GLY A 256 4.47 -0.74 3.48
N ALA A 257 4.39 -0.84 2.15
CA ALA A 257 5.55 -0.79 1.27
C ALA A 257 6.25 0.58 1.31
N ALA A 258 5.49 1.68 1.36
CA ALA A 258 6.04 3.03 1.47
C ALA A 258 6.80 3.21 2.80
N ALA A 259 6.23 2.74 3.90
CA ALA A 259 6.86 2.77 5.21
C ALA A 259 8.17 1.97 5.23
N ALA A 260 8.21 0.79 4.60
CA ALA A 260 9.42 -0.01 4.48
C ALA A 260 10.53 0.70 3.67
N ALA A 261 10.16 1.38 2.57
CA ALA A 261 11.11 2.17 1.78
C ALA A 261 11.67 3.37 2.55
N ILE A 262 10.84 4.03 3.36
CA ILE A 262 11.27 5.11 4.27
C ILE A 262 12.18 4.56 5.37
N TRP A 263 11.83 3.42 5.95
CA TRP A 263 12.64 2.75 6.96
C TRP A 263 14.04 2.40 6.43
N ARG A 264 14.14 1.91 5.19
CA ARG A 264 15.43 1.68 4.50
C ARG A 264 16.29 2.95 4.50
N ILE A 265 15.72 4.10 4.16
CA ILE A 265 16.46 5.38 4.10
C ILE A 265 17.01 5.75 5.48
N ALA A 266 16.16 5.68 6.52
CA ALA A 266 16.56 6.00 7.88
C ALA A 266 17.72 5.10 8.36
N VAL A 267 17.61 3.79 8.12
CA VAL A 267 18.67 2.82 8.48
C VAL A 267 19.97 3.10 7.74
N LEU A 268 19.91 3.39 6.43
CA LEU A 268 21.13 3.67 5.65
C LEU A 268 21.82 4.96 6.11
N ILE A 269 21.07 6.00 6.46
CA ILE A 269 21.65 7.25 7.00
C ILE A 269 22.29 7.01 8.37
N ILE A 270 21.63 6.25 9.25
CA ILE A 270 22.19 5.89 10.56
C ILE A 270 23.47 5.06 10.38
N LEU A 271 23.45 4.04 9.52
CA LEU A 271 24.64 3.22 9.24
C LEU A 271 25.79 4.03 8.66
N LEU A 272 25.50 5.00 7.78
CA LEU A 272 26.51 5.89 7.22
C LEU A 272 27.13 6.79 8.30
N ALA A 273 26.30 7.40 9.16
CA ALA A 273 26.77 8.23 10.25
C ALA A 273 27.62 7.42 11.27
N PHE A 274 27.14 6.24 11.65
CA PHE A 274 27.80 5.36 12.64
C PHE A 274 28.93 4.49 12.07
N SER A 275 29.22 4.60 10.77
CA SER A 275 30.25 3.81 10.10
C SER A 275 31.64 3.82 10.76
N PRO A 276 32.16 4.94 11.33
CA PRO A 276 33.47 4.93 11.98
C PRO A 276 33.51 4.08 13.25
N LEU A 277 32.43 4.08 14.02
CA LEU A 277 32.35 3.36 15.30
C LEU A 277 32.35 1.85 15.09
N TRP A 278 31.64 1.37 14.07
CA TRP A 278 31.63 -0.05 13.73
C TRP A 278 33.03 -0.57 13.37
N ILE A 279 33.80 0.21 12.60
CA ILE A 279 35.16 -0.13 12.17
C ILE A 279 36.13 -0.19 13.37
N VAL A 280 35.99 0.74 14.34
CA VAL A 280 36.78 0.69 15.59
C VAL A 280 36.49 -0.57 16.39
N GLY A 281 35.22 -0.99 16.47
CA GLY A 281 34.83 -2.19 17.19
C GLY A 281 35.56 -3.46 16.70
N TYR A 282 35.93 -3.51 15.42
CA TYR A 282 36.71 -4.61 14.86
C TYR A 282 38.17 -4.66 15.34
N ALA A 283 38.77 -3.52 15.72
CA ALA A 283 40.14 -3.47 16.24
C ALA A 283 40.23 -3.83 17.74
N LEU A 284 39.12 -3.95 18.45
CA LEU A 284 39.15 -4.31 19.86
C LEU A 284 39.69 -5.75 20.03
N PRO A 285 40.70 -5.97 20.89
CA PRO A 285 41.15 -7.31 21.19
C PRO A 285 40.00 -8.11 21.81
N GLN A 286 39.58 -9.20 21.14
CA GLN A 286 38.57 -10.10 21.69
C GLN A 286 39.14 -10.69 22.99
N ILE A 287 38.54 -10.29 24.12
CA ILE A 287 38.85 -10.86 25.42
C ILE A 287 38.33 -12.30 25.34
N LYS A 288 39.24 -13.25 25.14
CA LYS A 288 38.92 -14.66 25.40
C LYS A 288 38.93 -14.80 26.91
N GLU A 289 37.76 -15.10 27.48
CA GLU A 289 37.68 -15.67 28.83
C GLU A 289 38.54 -16.95 28.93
#